data_AF-A0AAX2GXZ4-F1
#
_entry.id   AF-A0AAX2GXZ4-F1
#
_cell.length_a   1.000
_cell.length_b   1.000
_cell.length_c   1.000
_cell.angle_alpha   90.00
_cell.angle_beta   90.00
_cell.angle_gamma   90.00
#
_symmetry.space_group_name_H-M   'P 1'
#
loop_
_entity.id
_entity.type
_entity.pdbx_description
1 polymer ?
#
loop_
_entity_poly.entity_id
_entity_poly.type
_entity_poly.pdbx_seq_one_letter_code
_entity_poly.pdbx_strand_id
1 'polypeptide(L)'
;MLFNTEETLLVRAGAKILQGKNTEGLKDMNLFLGNYLEQGDQLDEARVVNTYKRLPYSSYDTNTLVSRANQKKRLSPSFTIADETQECLLHCLLQCRRLLTLNEGLRWYDIRRYGIEIYRHELHLDGSSKIVAVLTKDDNRRTFPIPADVVAAGMKDNPR
;
A
#
# COMPACT_ATOMS: atom_id res chain seq x y z
N MET A 1 -7.99 -15.46 11.92
CA MET A 1 -8.41 -14.61 13.07
C MET A 1 -8.98 -13.32 12.47
N LEU A 2 -10.17 -12.86 12.88
CA LEU A 2 -10.85 -11.73 12.21
C LEU A 2 -10.30 -10.35 12.63
N PHE A 3 -9.74 -10.24 13.84
CA PHE A 3 -9.09 -9.04 14.37
C PHE A 3 -7.84 -9.44 15.15
N ASN A 4 -6.73 -8.75 14.91
CA ASN A 4 -5.48 -9.00 15.62
C ASN A 4 -4.89 -7.69 16.20
N THR A 5 -4.12 -7.81 17.28
CA THR A 5 -3.56 -6.67 18.00
C THR A 5 -2.52 -5.92 17.16
N GLU A 6 -1.77 -6.63 16.33
CA GLU A 6 -0.70 -6.08 15.48
C GLU A 6 -1.24 -5.18 14.37
N GLU A 7 -2.31 -5.60 13.70
CA GLU A 7 -3.03 -4.83 12.69
C GLU A 7 -3.61 -3.57 13.35
N THR A 8 -4.25 -3.72 14.52
CA THR A 8 -4.78 -2.58 15.28
C THR A 8 -3.69 -1.57 15.60
N LEU A 9 -2.50 -2.04 15.99
CA LEU A 9 -1.34 -1.20 16.27
C LEU A 9 -0.86 -0.46 15.01
N LEU A 10 -0.80 -1.11 13.85
CA LEU A 10 -0.45 -0.47 12.58
C LEU A 10 -1.53 0.51 12.09
N VAL A 11 -2.81 0.22 12.30
CA VAL A 11 -3.91 1.15 12.00
C VAL A 11 -3.79 2.41 12.85
N ARG A 12 -3.49 2.26 14.15
CA ARG A 12 -3.25 3.39 15.06
C ARG A 12 -2.02 4.21 14.65
N ALA A 13 -0.94 3.53 14.26
CA ALA A 13 0.27 4.19 13.76
C ALA A 13 -0.02 5.05 12.53
N GLY A 14 -0.79 4.53 11.56
CA GLY A 14 -1.19 5.27 10.37
C GLY A 14 -2.04 6.50 10.68
N ALA A 15 -3.01 6.37 11.60
CA ALA A 15 -3.81 7.51 12.03
C ALA A 15 -2.94 8.61 12.67
N LYS A 16 -1.98 8.23 13.52
CA LYS A 16 -1.04 9.18 14.14
C LYS A 16 -0.15 9.88 13.13
N ILE A 17 0.42 9.14 12.17
CA ILE A 17 1.23 9.73 11.09
C ILE A 17 0.41 10.74 10.29
N LEU A 18 -0.83 10.40 9.92
CA LEU A 18 -1.74 11.32 9.22
C LEU A 18 -2.11 12.57 10.03
N GLN A 19 -2.11 12.48 11.36
CA GLN A 19 -2.29 13.62 12.28
C GLN A 19 -1.01 14.45 12.50
N GLY A 20 0.11 14.10 11.86
CA GLY A 20 1.41 14.74 12.10
C GLY A 20 2.10 14.31 13.40
N LYS A 21 1.56 13.32 14.11
CA LYS A 21 2.12 12.76 15.35
C LYS A 21 3.14 11.67 15.03
N ASN A 22 4.16 12.00 14.26
CA ASN A 22 5.11 11.03 13.69
C ASN A 22 5.82 10.21 14.77
N THR A 23 6.31 10.85 15.84
CA THR A 23 7.00 10.16 16.95
C THR A 23 6.11 9.11 17.61
N GLU A 24 4.83 9.40 17.83
CA GLU A 24 3.88 8.44 18.40
C GLU A 24 3.54 7.31 17.43
N GLY A 25 3.50 7.59 16.12
CA GLY A 25 3.27 6.59 15.09
C GLY A 25 4.46 5.64 14.95
N LEU A 26 5.69 6.18 14.95
CA LEU A 26 6.92 5.40 14.96
C LEU A 26 7.06 4.54 16.21
N LYS A 27 6.63 5.03 17.37
CA LYS A 27 6.59 4.22 18.60
C LYS A 27 5.70 2.98 18.43
N ASP A 28 4.53 3.13 17.81
CA ASP A 28 3.63 2.01 17.54
C ASP A 28 4.25 1.03 16.51
N MET A 29 4.89 1.55 15.45
CA MET A 29 5.58 0.72 14.47
C MET A 29 6.77 -0.04 15.06
N ASN A 30 7.55 0.59 15.94
CA ASN A 30 8.67 -0.06 16.62
C ASN A 30 8.21 -1.14 17.60
N LEU A 31 7.08 -0.93 18.27
CA LEU A 31 6.47 -1.97 19.11
C LEU A 31 6.02 -3.16 18.28
N PHE A 32 5.45 -2.94 17.08
CA PHE A 32 5.15 -4.01 16.14
C PHE A 32 6.42 -4.74 15.68
N LEU A 33 7.42 -4.00 15.18
CA LEU A 33 8.64 -4.58 14.62
C LEU A 33 9.46 -5.36 15.64
N GLY A 34 9.52 -4.90 16.89
CA GLY A 34 10.23 -5.60 17.96
C GLY A 34 9.61 -6.96 18.33
N ASN A 35 8.34 -7.18 17.99
CA ASN A 35 7.67 -8.48 18.17
C ASN A 35 7.62 -9.30 16.88
N TYR A 36 7.65 -8.63 15.71
CA TYR A 36 7.51 -9.28 14.41
C TYR A 36 8.85 -9.75 13.81
N LEU A 37 9.95 -9.04 14.07
CA LEU A 37 11.28 -9.38 13.56
C LEU A 37 12.13 -10.02 14.65
N GLU A 38 12.88 -11.07 14.30
CA GLU A 38 13.87 -11.67 15.22
C GLU A 38 15.04 -10.71 15.52
N GLN A 39 15.43 -9.92 14.52
CA GLN A 39 16.47 -8.89 14.62
C GLN A 39 16.07 -7.68 13.79
N GLY A 40 16.24 -6.50 14.36
CA GLY A 40 15.97 -5.25 13.68
C GLY A 40 16.27 -4.06 14.57
N ASP A 41 16.83 -3.02 13.98
CA ASP A 41 17.01 -1.76 14.68
C ASP A 41 15.66 -1.04 14.82
N GLN A 42 15.56 -0.17 15.82
CA GLN A 42 14.44 0.76 15.90
C GLN A 42 14.41 1.68 14.69
N LEU A 43 13.22 1.89 14.15
CA LEU A 43 12.94 2.94 13.18
C LEU A 43 12.98 4.30 13.88
N ASP A 44 13.84 5.17 13.39
CA ASP A 44 13.75 6.60 13.58
C ASP A 44 13.28 7.30 12.29
N GLU A 45 12.75 8.51 12.43
CA GLU A 45 12.19 9.27 11.31
C GLU A 45 13.24 9.52 10.21
N ALA A 46 14.45 9.94 10.59
CA ALA A 46 15.50 10.27 9.65
C ALA A 46 15.92 9.04 8.82
N ARG A 47 16.01 7.86 9.43
CA ARG A 47 16.32 6.61 8.76
C ARG A 47 15.25 6.22 7.75
N VAL A 48 13.98 6.30 8.14
CA VAL A 48 12.86 6.00 7.23
C VAL A 48 12.87 6.95 6.04
N VAL A 49 12.94 8.25 6.30
CA VAL A 49 12.97 9.29 5.26
C VAL A 49 14.17 9.10 4.33
N ASN A 50 15.38 8.95 4.87
CA ASN A 50 16.58 8.75 4.06
C ASN A 50 16.51 7.49 3.20
N THR A 51 15.90 6.42 3.70
CA THR A 51 15.71 5.19 2.93
C THR A 51 14.75 5.39 1.77
N TYR A 52 13.58 5.99 2.01
CA TYR A 52 12.57 6.21 0.97
C TYR A 52 12.94 7.33 -0.01
N LYS A 53 13.74 8.33 0.38
CA LYS A 53 14.26 9.36 -0.53
C LYS A 53 15.23 8.79 -1.56
N ARG A 54 16.08 7.83 -1.18
CA ARG A 54 17.01 7.16 -2.12
C ARG A 54 16.32 6.21 -3.09
N LEU A 55 15.09 5.80 -2.79
CA LEU A 55 14.33 4.88 -3.62
C LEU A 55 13.56 5.65 -4.70
N PRO A 56 13.75 5.33 -5.99
CA PRO A 56 12.89 5.86 -7.03
C PRO A 56 11.47 5.30 -6.85
N TYR A 57 10.46 6.07 -7.25
CA TYR A 57 9.11 5.53 -7.37
C TYR A 57 9.10 4.32 -8.29
N SER A 58 8.39 3.27 -7.88
CA SER A 58 8.12 2.12 -8.72
C SER A 58 7.54 2.57 -10.05
N SER A 59 8.15 2.10 -11.13
CA SER A 59 7.78 2.48 -12.49
C SER A 59 7.95 1.29 -13.42
N TYR A 60 7.54 1.47 -14.67
CA TYR A 60 7.86 0.58 -15.77
C TYR A 60 8.21 1.43 -16.99
N ASP A 61 9.01 0.86 -17.88
CA ASP A 61 9.30 1.48 -19.16
C ASP A 61 8.09 1.29 -20.08
N THR A 62 7.53 2.38 -20.61
CA THR A 62 6.28 2.30 -21.39
C THR A 62 6.46 1.66 -22.77
N ASN A 63 7.70 1.58 -23.28
CA ASN A 63 7.99 1.02 -24.59
C ASN A 63 8.32 -0.48 -24.50
N THR A 64 9.21 -0.84 -23.59
CA THR A 64 9.71 -2.21 -23.38
C THR A 64 8.88 -3.01 -22.37
N LEU A 65 7.99 -2.33 -21.64
CA LEU A 65 7.17 -2.86 -20.54
C LEU A 65 7.99 -3.44 -19.37
N VAL A 66 9.30 -3.23 -19.35
CA VAL A 66 10.19 -3.72 -18.29
C VAL A 66 9.86 -2.99 -17.00
N SER A 67 9.54 -3.77 -15.96
CA SER A 67 9.15 -3.24 -14.66
C SER A 67 10.35 -3.01 -13.74
N ARG A 68 10.34 -1.86 -13.05
CA ARG A 68 11.27 -1.51 -11.97
C ARG A 68 10.50 -1.45 -10.65
N ALA A 69 9.91 -2.59 -10.29
CA ALA A 69 9.04 -2.71 -9.13
C ALA A 69 9.81 -2.56 -7.81
N ASN A 70 9.31 -1.69 -6.93
CA ASN A 70 9.75 -1.59 -5.54
C ASN A 70 8.57 -1.20 -4.62
N GLN A 71 8.83 -1.06 -3.33
CA GLN A 71 7.84 -0.74 -2.29
C GLN A 71 7.33 0.71 -2.31
N LYS A 72 8.08 1.66 -2.89
CA LYS A 72 7.68 3.07 -3.01
C LYS A 72 6.76 3.24 -4.22
N LYS A 73 5.44 3.33 -3.97
CA LYS A 73 4.42 3.52 -5.01
C LYS A 73 3.99 4.99 -5.06
N ARG A 74 3.38 5.45 -6.15
CA ARG A 74 2.72 6.76 -6.12
C ARG A 74 1.44 6.65 -5.30
N LEU A 75 1.25 7.55 -4.34
CA LEU A 75 0.03 7.63 -3.54
C LEU A 75 -0.87 8.75 -4.08
N SER A 76 -2.16 8.48 -4.21
CA SER A 76 -3.18 9.46 -4.62
C SER A 76 -4.48 9.27 -3.84
N PRO A 77 -4.44 9.34 -2.50
CA PRO A 77 -5.63 9.23 -1.66
C PRO A 77 -6.58 10.42 -1.85
N SER A 78 -7.80 10.28 -1.31
CA SER A 78 -8.76 11.39 -1.21
C SER A 78 -8.47 12.38 -0.08
N PHE A 79 -7.62 12.00 0.87
CA PHE A 79 -7.16 12.86 1.96
C PHE A 79 -5.80 13.47 1.64
N THR A 80 -5.45 14.56 2.31
CA THR A 80 -4.18 15.25 2.12
C THR A 80 -3.03 14.49 2.79
N ILE A 81 -1.94 14.30 2.05
CA ILE A 81 -0.62 13.97 2.60
C ILE A 81 0.16 15.28 2.67
N ALA A 82 0.58 15.68 3.87
CA ALA A 82 1.08 17.01 4.17
C ALA A 82 2.43 17.31 3.51
N ASP A 83 3.36 16.37 3.55
CA ASP A 83 4.71 16.52 3.01
C ASP A 83 5.38 15.18 2.65
N GLU A 84 6.58 15.26 2.07
CA GLU A 84 7.37 14.09 1.67
C GLU A 84 7.77 13.20 2.86
N THR A 85 7.96 13.78 4.05
CA THR A 85 8.29 13.02 5.26
C THR A 85 7.12 12.13 5.65
N GLN A 86 5.91 12.69 5.67
CA GLN A 86 4.69 11.94 5.92
C GLN A 86 4.47 10.84 4.87
N GLU A 87 4.70 11.12 3.58
CA GLU A 87 4.64 10.11 2.51
C GLU A 87 5.64 8.96 2.74
N CYS A 88 6.89 9.27 3.12
CA CYS A 88 7.91 8.27 3.41
C CYS A 88 7.52 7.36 4.59
N LEU A 89 6.99 7.95 5.67
CA LEU A 89 6.50 7.22 6.83
C LEU A 89 5.31 6.32 6.46
N LEU A 90 4.38 6.83 5.66
CA LEU A 90 3.24 6.04 5.16
C LEU A 90 3.69 4.88 4.27
N HIS A 91 4.73 5.04 3.45
CA HIS A 91 5.28 3.92 2.70
C HIS A 91 5.87 2.82 3.59
N CYS A 92 6.60 3.21 4.64
CA CYS A 92 7.12 2.27 5.62
C CYS A 92 5.99 1.51 6.30
N LEU A 93 4.95 2.22 6.75
CA LEU A 93 3.76 1.62 7.34
C LEU A 93 3.06 0.65 6.40
N LEU A 94 2.84 1.05 5.14
CA LEU A 94 2.19 0.21 4.12
C LEU A 94 2.97 -1.05 3.82
N GLN A 95 4.31 -1.00 3.92
CA GLN A 95 5.15 -2.18 3.79
C GLN A 95 4.98 -3.12 4.98
N CYS A 96 5.00 -2.60 6.22
CA CYS A 96 4.72 -3.40 7.43
C CYS A 96 3.34 -4.08 7.35
N ARG A 97 2.30 -3.32 6.98
CA ARG A 97 0.94 -3.86 6.81
C ARG A 97 0.91 -4.95 5.75
N ARG A 98 1.59 -4.76 4.61
CA ARG A 98 1.65 -5.76 3.54
C ARG A 98 2.30 -7.07 3.98
N LEU A 99 3.33 -7.03 4.83
CA LEU A 99 3.99 -8.22 5.36
C LEU A 99 3.09 -8.94 6.37
N LEU A 100 2.49 -8.19 7.31
CA LEU A 100 1.61 -8.74 8.34
C LEU A 100 0.37 -9.40 7.72
N THR A 101 -0.33 -8.72 6.82
CA THR A 101 -1.64 -9.14 6.31
C THR A 101 -1.55 -9.90 4.99
N LEU A 102 -0.42 -10.56 4.73
CA LEU A 102 -0.23 -11.32 3.50
C LEU A 102 -1.24 -12.47 3.47
N ASN A 103 -1.95 -12.63 2.35
CA ASN A 103 -3.03 -13.61 2.16
C ASN A 103 -4.32 -13.37 2.97
N GLU A 104 -4.44 -12.24 3.69
CA GLU A 104 -5.67 -11.88 4.42
C GLU A 104 -6.62 -10.98 3.61
N GLY A 105 -6.28 -10.67 2.36
CA GLY A 105 -7.11 -9.84 1.47
C GLY A 105 -7.08 -8.33 1.77
N LEU A 106 -6.52 -7.90 2.91
CA LEU A 106 -6.52 -6.50 3.34
C LEU A 106 -5.73 -5.55 2.44
N ARG A 107 -4.81 -6.08 1.64
CA ARG A 107 -4.01 -5.29 0.69
C ARG A 107 -4.88 -4.53 -0.33
N TRP A 108 -6.03 -5.08 -0.70
CA TRP A 108 -6.94 -4.42 -1.65
C TRP A 108 -7.50 -3.11 -1.09
N TYR A 109 -7.84 -3.09 0.20
CA TYR A 109 -8.33 -1.88 0.86
C TYR A 109 -7.27 -0.80 0.95
N ASP A 110 -6.02 -1.17 1.26
CA ASP A 110 -4.91 -0.21 1.27
C ASP A 110 -4.67 0.37 -0.13
N ILE A 111 -4.74 -0.45 -1.18
CA ILE A 111 -4.58 0.01 -2.58
C ILE A 111 -5.65 1.04 -2.94
N ARG A 112 -6.92 0.78 -2.59
CA ARG A 112 -8.02 1.71 -2.87
C ARG A 112 -7.93 2.98 -2.03
N ARG A 113 -7.65 2.85 -0.73
CA ARG A 113 -7.59 3.98 0.21
C ARG A 113 -6.49 4.97 -0.14
N TYR A 114 -5.33 4.46 -0.56
CA TYR A 114 -4.18 5.30 -0.92
C TYR A 114 -4.06 5.58 -2.43
N GLY A 115 -5.05 5.19 -3.23
CA GLY A 115 -5.05 5.44 -4.68
C GLY A 115 -3.85 4.84 -5.42
N ILE A 116 -3.35 3.68 -4.96
CA ILE A 116 -2.17 3.02 -5.54
C ILE A 116 -2.57 2.38 -6.87
N GLU A 117 -1.77 2.57 -7.92
CA GLU A 117 -1.93 1.85 -9.19
C GLU A 117 -1.39 0.42 -9.09
N ILE A 118 -2.08 -0.53 -9.73
CA ILE A 118 -1.65 -1.92 -9.76
C ILE A 118 -1.07 -2.21 -11.14
N TYR A 119 0.17 -2.68 -11.15
CA TYR A 119 0.78 -3.23 -12.34
C TYR A 119 0.74 -4.75 -12.24
N ARG A 120 0.15 -5.39 -13.25
CA ARG A 120 0.16 -6.85 -13.37
C ARG A 120 1.47 -7.26 -14.04
N HIS A 121 2.30 -7.96 -13.27
CA HIS A 121 3.60 -8.43 -13.73
C HIS A 121 3.47 -9.84 -14.31
N GLU A 122 4.08 -10.05 -15.47
CA GLU A 122 4.44 -11.36 -15.98
C GLU A 122 5.92 -11.58 -15.68
N LEU A 123 6.22 -12.67 -14.99
CA LEU A 123 7.59 -13.05 -14.62
C LEU A 123 8.14 -13.99 -15.68
N HIS A 124 9.30 -13.64 -16.22
CA HIS A 124 10.02 -14.47 -17.17
C HIS A 124 11.11 -15.30 -16.46
N LEU A 125 11.51 -16.41 -17.09
CA LEU A 125 12.52 -17.33 -16.55
C LEU A 125 13.90 -16.69 -16.35
N ASP A 126 14.19 -15.61 -17.07
CA ASP A 126 15.42 -14.82 -16.96
C ASP A 126 15.42 -13.85 -15.76
N GLY A 127 14.36 -13.88 -14.93
CA GLY A 127 14.18 -12.99 -13.79
C GLY A 127 13.68 -11.59 -14.16
N SER A 128 13.47 -11.30 -15.44
CA SER A 128 12.83 -10.06 -15.86
C SER A 128 11.32 -10.10 -15.59
N SER A 129 10.73 -8.93 -15.35
CA SER A 129 9.28 -8.77 -15.23
C SER A 129 8.77 -7.76 -16.24
N LYS A 130 7.72 -8.12 -16.97
CA LYS A 130 7.02 -7.20 -17.87
C LYS A 130 5.64 -6.86 -17.36
N ILE A 131 5.17 -5.66 -17.66
CA ILE A 131 3.80 -5.25 -17.34
C ILE A 131 2.87 -5.70 -18.46
N VAL A 132 1.87 -6.51 -18.12
CA VAL A 132 0.84 -6.97 -19.08
C VAL A 132 -0.47 -6.20 -18.96
N ALA A 133 -0.73 -5.59 -17.80
CA ALA A 133 -1.91 -4.76 -17.58
C ALA A 133 -1.66 -3.75 -16.47
N VAL A 134 -2.33 -2.60 -16.58
CA VAL A 134 -2.34 -1.56 -15.56
C VAL A 134 -3.78 -1.35 -15.11
N LEU A 135 -3.99 -1.37 -13.79
CA LEU A 135 -5.25 -0.97 -13.16
C LEU A 135 -5.01 0.41 -12.54
N THR A 136 -5.44 1.46 -13.25
CA THR A 136 -5.28 2.87 -12.82
C THR A 136 -6.15 3.17 -11.61
N LYS A 137 -5.89 4.27 -10.89
CA LYS A 137 -6.56 4.55 -9.60
C LYS A 137 -8.09 4.63 -9.70
N ASP A 138 -8.59 5.19 -10.81
CA ASP A 138 -10.01 5.47 -11.07
C ASP A 138 -10.67 4.37 -11.93
N ASP A 139 -9.99 3.24 -12.12
CA ASP A 139 -10.53 2.12 -12.91
C ASP A 139 -11.73 1.47 -12.19
N ASN A 140 -12.88 1.47 -12.86
CA ASN A 140 -14.13 0.92 -12.36
C ASN A 140 -14.05 -0.59 -12.05
N ARG A 141 -13.12 -1.33 -12.68
CA ARG A 141 -12.86 -2.75 -12.40
C ARG A 141 -12.31 -3.00 -10.99
N ARG A 142 -12.01 -1.95 -10.22
CA ARG A 142 -11.60 -2.04 -8.81
C ARG A 142 -12.75 -2.39 -7.85
N THR A 143 -13.99 -2.28 -8.29
CA THR A 143 -15.18 -2.57 -7.48
C THR A 143 -15.87 -3.81 -8.02
N PHE A 144 -16.25 -4.72 -7.12
CA PHE A 144 -17.04 -5.87 -7.52
C PHE A 144 -18.40 -5.43 -8.06
N PRO A 145 -18.92 -6.10 -9.10
CA PRO A 145 -20.23 -5.79 -9.61
C PRO A 145 -21.31 -6.16 -8.59
N ILE A 146 -22.45 -5.49 -8.68
CA ILE A 146 -23.62 -5.87 -7.89
C ILE A 146 -24.12 -7.22 -8.44
N PRO A 147 -24.58 -8.16 -7.58
CA PRO A 147 -25.12 -9.43 -8.04
C PRO A 147 -26.25 -9.24 -9.08
N ALA A 148 -26.23 -10.05 -10.15
CA ALA A 148 -27.14 -9.89 -11.28
C ALA A 148 -28.62 -9.91 -10.88
N ASP A 149 -29.00 -10.75 -9.93
CA ASP A 149 -30.38 -10.86 -9.43
C ASP A 149 -30.85 -9.56 -8.76
N VAL A 150 -29.95 -8.86 -8.09
CA VAL A 150 -30.24 -7.57 -7.43
C VAL A 150 -30.41 -6.46 -8.46
N VAL A 151 -29.64 -6.50 -9.54
CA VAL A 151 -29.80 -5.57 -10.67
C VAL A 151 -31.10 -5.84 -11.43
N ALA A 152 -31.45 -7.11 -11.64
CA ALA A 152 -32.73 -7.51 -12.24
C ALA A 152 -33.94 -7.08 -11.39
N ALA A 153 -33.77 -7.03 -10.06
CA ALA A 153 -34.77 -6.49 -9.13
C ALA A 153 -34.87 -4.94 -9.14
N GLY A 154 -34.06 -4.24 -9.95
CA GLY A 154 -34.15 -2.80 -10.19
C GLY A 154 -33.03 -1.95 -9.59
N MET A 155 -32.00 -2.54 -8.97
CA MET A 155 -30.85 -1.78 -8.47
C MET A 155 -29.92 -1.37 -9.64
N LYS A 156 -29.49 -0.12 -9.67
CA LYS A 156 -28.51 0.36 -10.65
C LYS A 156 -27.14 -0.29 -10.42
N ASP A 157 -26.58 -0.96 -11.44
CA ASP A 157 -25.23 -1.56 -11.37
C ASP A 157 -24.14 -0.49 -11.20
N ASN A 158 -22.99 -0.93 -10.69
CA ASN A 158 -21.78 -0.13 -10.61
C ASN A 158 -21.29 0.26 -12.01
N PRO A 159 -20.68 1.46 -12.19
CA PRO A 159 -19.99 1.82 -13.42
C PRO A 159 -18.93 0.76 -13.79
N ARG A 160 -18.71 0.55 -15.09
CA ARG A 160 -17.75 -0.43 -15.64
C ARG A 160 -16.54 0.22 -16.27
#